data_AF-A0A2V8G878-F1
#
_entry.id   AF-A0A2V8G878-F1
#
_cell.length_a   1.000
_cell.length_b   1.000
_cell.length_c   1.000
_cell.angle_alpha   90.00
_cell.angle_beta   90.00
_cell.angle_gamma   90.00
#
_symmetry.space_group_name_H-M   'P 1'
#
loop_
_entity.id
_entity.type
_entity.pdbx_description
1 polymer ?
#
loop_
_entity_poly.entity_id
_entity_poly.type
_entity_poly.pdbx_seq_one_letter_code
_entity_poly.pdbx_strand_id
1 'polypeptide(L)'
;MAHAQGALAGYVHPFDALPAPEDRSVALTDDLPVSAALGLVDYMEVVGFSDHRSTAAIWYRLLNCGFRIPAGAGTDAMANFASLRGPVGLNRVFVQTGTDATHEGWLKGIRDGRTFATNGPLVQFSLDGRGPGSEIRLPRGAHELKMRAAVASIVPIDHLEVVANGDVIAGFPLAGDRTAAKIEQTIAVTRSGWYTLRASADRAVHPVLDIYPFATTSPVYVIVGDEAIRSAADARFFLAWLDRIEAFVRAHTDWNGPAERESVLGSLARARAVYQERTQPR
;
A
#
# COMPACT_ATOMS: atom_id res chain seq x y z
N MET A 1 21.28 -6.43 2.68
CA MET A 1 22.06 -5.80 3.77
C MET A 1 21.18 -5.37 4.93
N ALA A 2 20.07 -4.64 4.71
CA ALA A 2 19.16 -4.22 5.78
C ALA A 2 18.57 -5.40 6.59
N HIS A 3 17.98 -6.38 5.92
CA HIS A 3 17.40 -7.56 6.59
C HIS A 3 18.40 -8.37 7.42
N ALA A 4 19.66 -8.47 6.96
CA ALA A 4 20.72 -9.16 7.69
C ALA A 4 21.06 -8.50 9.04
N GLN A 5 20.66 -7.24 9.23
CA GLN A 5 20.84 -6.48 10.46
C GLN A 5 19.51 -6.31 11.23
N GLY A 6 18.44 -7.01 10.83
CA GLY A 6 17.12 -6.91 11.46
C GLY A 6 16.32 -5.65 11.11
N ALA A 7 16.80 -4.83 10.16
CA ALA A 7 16.09 -3.63 9.70
C ALA A 7 14.96 -3.97 8.73
N LEU A 8 14.02 -3.04 8.57
CA LEU A 8 12.98 -3.06 7.53
C LEU A 8 13.42 -2.23 6.32
N ALA A 9 13.05 -2.67 5.13
CA ALA A 9 13.22 -1.94 3.87
C ALA A 9 11.85 -1.47 3.36
N GLY A 10 11.68 -0.16 3.23
CA GLY A 10 10.47 0.46 2.68
C GLY A 10 10.63 0.84 1.21
N TYR A 11 9.54 0.80 0.45
CA TYR A 11 9.47 1.46 -0.86
C TYR A 11 8.89 2.86 -0.70
N VAL A 12 9.69 3.89 -0.95
CA VAL A 12 9.41 5.27 -0.53
C VAL A 12 9.07 6.17 -1.72
N HIS A 13 8.17 7.13 -1.48
CA HIS A 13 7.71 8.18 -2.41
C HIS A 13 7.78 7.83 -3.92
N PRO A 14 7.03 6.83 -4.39
CA PRO A 14 7.35 6.20 -5.67
C PRO A 14 6.71 6.85 -6.90
N PHE A 15 5.49 7.40 -6.80
CA PHE A 15 4.72 7.75 -7.99
C PHE A 15 4.01 9.11 -7.86
N ASP A 16 4.39 10.09 -8.67
CA ASP A 16 3.64 11.35 -8.83
C ASP A 16 2.48 11.25 -9.84
N ALA A 17 2.47 10.19 -10.63
CA ALA A 17 1.39 9.83 -11.56
C ALA A 17 1.28 8.31 -11.65
N LEU A 18 0.10 7.80 -12.04
CA LEU A 18 -0.12 6.37 -12.18
C LEU A 18 0.80 5.77 -13.25
N PRO A 19 1.67 4.80 -12.92
CA PRO A 19 2.46 4.08 -13.90
C PRO A 19 1.59 3.35 -14.92
N ALA A 20 1.91 3.52 -16.20
CA ALA A 20 1.23 2.89 -17.33
C ALA A 20 2.24 2.06 -18.16
N PRO A 21 2.45 0.77 -17.84
CA PRO A 21 3.39 -0.09 -18.56
C PRO A 21 3.14 -0.19 -20.08
N GLU A 22 1.91 0.03 -20.51
CA GLU A 22 1.51 0.09 -21.91
C GLU A 22 1.97 1.36 -22.63
N ASP A 23 2.14 2.48 -21.92
CA ASP A 23 2.61 3.74 -22.49
C ASP A 23 4.12 3.67 -22.71
N ARG A 24 4.52 3.55 -23.98
CA ARG A 24 5.93 3.46 -24.35
C ARG A 24 6.64 4.81 -24.43
N SER A 25 5.92 5.93 -24.33
CA SER A 25 6.47 7.29 -24.46
C SER A 25 7.22 7.77 -23.21
N VAL A 26 6.90 7.23 -22.03
CA VAL A 26 7.51 7.61 -20.75
C VAL A 26 8.37 6.46 -20.22
N ALA A 27 9.62 6.71 -19.83
CA ALA A 27 10.47 5.67 -19.24
C ALA A 27 9.83 5.09 -17.97
N LEU A 28 9.89 3.76 -17.83
CA LEU A 28 9.38 3.05 -16.66
C LEU A 28 10.45 2.07 -16.17
N THR A 29 11.23 2.52 -15.19
CA THR A 29 12.42 1.81 -14.69
C THR A 29 12.37 1.51 -13.20
N ASP A 30 11.28 1.88 -12.51
CA ASP A 30 11.11 1.60 -11.09
C ASP A 30 11.08 0.08 -10.86
N ASP A 31 11.92 -0.37 -9.93
CA ASP A 31 12.16 -1.78 -9.64
C ASP A 31 11.10 -2.41 -8.72
N LEU A 32 10.07 -1.66 -8.31
CA LEU A 32 9.03 -2.10 -7.38
C LEU A 32 8.51 -3.51 -7.68
N PRO A 33 8.17 -3.89 -8.93
CA PRO A 33 7.67 -5.23 -9.21
C PRO A 33 8.69 -6.32 -8.86
N VAL A 34 9.99 -6.06 -9.10
CA VAL A 34 11.10 -6.96 -8.77
C VAL A 34 11.23 -7.08 -7.26
N SER A 35 11.35 -5.94 -6.59
CA SER A 35 11.57 -5.87 -5.14
C SER A 35 10.40 -6.48 -4.36
N ALA A 36 9.16 -6.25 -4.77
CA ALA A 36 7.98 -6.89 -4.16
C ALA A 36 7.97 -8.41 -4.39
N ALA A 37 8.23 -8.87 -5.61
CA ALA A 37 8.25 -10.31 -5.96
C ALA A 37 9.32 -11.11 -5.20
N LEU A 38 10.46 -10.48 -4.94
CA LEU A 38 11.59 -11.10 -4.24
C LEU A 38 11.51 -10.93 -2.70
N GLY A 39 10.44 -10.32 -2.17
CA GLY A 39 10.26 -10.13 -0.73
C GLY A 39 11.22 -9.11 -0.13
N LEU A 40 11.68 -8.14 -0.92
CA LEU A 40 12.63 -7.12 -0.50
C LEU A 40 11.95 -5.87 0.10
N VAL A 41 10.62 -5.78 -0.01
CA VAL A 41 9.81 -4.64 0.48
C VAL A 41 9.02 -5.08 1.71
N ASP A 42 9.34 -4.53 2.88
CA ASP A 42 8.63 -4.79 4.14
C ASP A 42 7.44 -3.85 4.38
N TYR A 43 7.42 -2.67 3.75
CA TYR A 43 6.30 -1.74 3.75
C TYR A 43 6.40 -0.78 2.54
N MET A 44 5.30 -0.11 2.21
CA MET A 44 5.28 0.89 1.14
C MET A 44 4.78 2.21 1.71
N GLU A 45 5.46 3.32 1.42
CA GLU A 45 4.97 4.65 1.80
C GLU A 45 3.78 5.04 0.91
N VAL A 46 2.60 4.59 1.31
CA VAL A 46 1.34 4.93 0.62
C VAL A 46 0.98 6.39 0.82
N VAL A 47 1.46 6.99 1.92
CA VAL A 47 1.36 8.43 2.19
C VAL A 47 2.76 9.01 2.29
N GLY A 48 3.18 9.82 1.33
CA GLY A 48 4.55 10.32 1.34
C GLY A 48 4.83 11.48 0.39
N PHE A 49 6.10 11.67 0.02
CA PHE A 49 6.51 12.65 -1.01
C PHE A 49 6.13 12.17 -2.42
N SER A 50 4.89 11.73 -2.64
CA SER A 50 4.38 11.25 -3.93
C SER A 50 2.88 11.51 -4.03
N ASP A 51 2.22 11.18 -5.14
CA ASP A 51 0.77 11.22 -5.20
C ASP A 51 0.16 10.02 -4.45
N HIS A 52 -0.53 10.28 -3.35
CA HIS A 52 -1.07 9.24 -2.46
C HIS A 52 -2.05 8.29 -3.16
N ARG A 53 -2.88 8.82 -4.08
CA ARG A 53 -3.87 8.03 -4.83
C ARG A 53 -3.22 7.13 -5.89
N SER A 54 -2.26 7.65 -6.65
CA SER A 54 -1.49 6.88 -7.63
C SER A 54 -0.67 5.77 -6.95
N THR A 55 -0.03 6.11 -5.83
CA THR A 55 0.70 5.16 -5.00
C THR A 55 -0.22 4.09 -4.42
N ALA A 56 -1.37 4.47 -3.86
CA ALA A 56 -2.35 3.51 -3.37
C ALA A 56 -2.88 2.58 -4.47
N ALA A 57 -3.08 3.09 -5.69
CA ALA A 57 -3.54 2.27 -6.82
C ALA A 57 -2.52 1.17 -7.17
N ILE A 58 -1.22 1.47 -7.21
CA ILE A 58 -0.19 0.45 -7.44
C ILE A 58 -0.06 -0.50 -6.25
N TRP A 59 -0.14 0.03 -5.02
CA TRP A 59 -0.16 -0.78 -3.80
C TRP A 59 -1.32 -1.80 -3.83
N TYR A 60 -2.52 -1.39 -4.22
CA TYR A 60 -3.67 -2.28 -4.37
C TYR A 60 -3.42 -3.40 -5.39
N ARG A 61 -2.76 -3.11 -6.51
CA ARG A 61 -2.39 -4.16 -7.48
C ARG A 61 -1.43 -5.19 -6.86
N LEU A 62 -0.47 -4.75 -6.04
CA LEU A 62 0.41 -5.67 -5.30
C LEU A 62 -0.40 -6.55 -4.33
N LEU A 63 -1.31 -5.94 -3.55
CA LEU A 63 -2.18 -6.68 -2.63
C LEU A 63 -3.09 -7.67 -3.38
N ASN A 64 -3.62 -7.29 -4.55
CA ASN A 64 -4.41 -8.16 -5.43
C ASN A 64 -3.60 -9.33 -5.99
N CYS A 65 -2.28 -9.19 -6.09
CA CYS A 65 -1.38 -10.30 -6.42
C CYS A 65 -1.09 -11.19 -5.19
N GLY A 66 -1.62 -10.89 -4.00
CA GLY A 66 -1.41 -11.64 -2.77
C GLY A 66 -0.16 -11.26 -1.98
N PHE A 67 0.52 -10.16 -2.35
CA PHE A 67 1.58 -9.61 -1.51
C PHE A 67 1.00 -9.01 -0.24
N ARG A 68 1.71 -9.18 0.88
CA ARG A 68 1.33 -8.62 2.18
C ARG A 68 2.26 -7.48 2.54
N ILE A 69 2.04 -6.33 1.90
CA ILE A 69 2.86 -5.14 2.09
C ILE A 69 2.03 -4.12 2.89
N PRO A 70 2.40 -3.85 4.15
CA PRO A 70 1.82 -2.80 4.99
C PRO A 70 1.88 -1.40 4.36
N ALA A 71 0.88 -0.57 4.69
CA ALA A 71 0.94 0.87 4.48
C ALA A 71 1.88 1.52 5.50
N GLY A 72 2.86 2.25 5.00
CA GLY A 72 3.74 3.14 5.75
C GLY A 72 3.62 4.58 5.25
N ALA A 73 4.45 5.45 5.81
CA ALA A 73 4.50 6.86 5.43
C ALA A 73 5.82 7.51 5.82
N GLY A 74 6.22 8.50 5.03
CA GLY A 74 7.42 9.30 5.26
C GLY A 74 7.26 10.70 4.66
N THR A 75 7.76 11.71 5.35
CA THR A 75 7.65 13.09 4.86
C THR A 75 8.71 13.41 3.80
N ASP A 76 9.82 12.68 3.80
CA ASP A 76 11.05 13.07 3.09
C ASP A 76 11.41 14.53 3.40
N ALA A 77 11.48 14.86 4.68
CA ALA A 77 11.47 16.24 5.13
C ALA A 77 12.79 16.96 4.82
N MET A 78 12.75 17.95 3.94
CA MET A 78 13.81 18.95 3.83
C MET A 78 13.64 19.96 4.97
N ALA A 79 14.51 19.88 5.97
CA ALA A 79 14.48 20.75 7.16
C ALA A 79 15.00 22.19 6.86
N ASN A 80 14.63 22.76 5.71
CA ASN A 80 14.93 24.12 5.31
C ASN A 80 13.64 24.96 5.25
N PHE A 81 13.77 26.29 5.24
CA PHE A 81 12.64 27.21 5.23
C PHE A 81 11.76 27.12 3.97
N ALA A 82 12.34 26.63 2.87
CA ALA A 82 11.68 26.49 1.56
C ALA A 82 11.40 25.00 1.24
N SER A 83 10.78 24.27 2.16
CA SER A 83 10.42 22.87 1.95
C SER A 83 9.44 22.75 0.78
N LEU A 84 9.74 21.85 -0.16
CA LEU A 84 8.90 21.56 -1.31
C LEU A 84 7.60 20.83 -0.93
N ARG A 85 7.59 20.10 0.20
CA ARG A 85 6.40 19.47 0.78
C ARG A 85 6.45 19.49 2.29
N GLY A 86 5.54 20.25 2.88
CA GLY A 86 5.21 20.21 4.31
C GLY A 86 6.34 20.42 5.32
N PRO A 87 5.99 20.58 6.61
CA PRO A 87 6.95 20.58 7.70
C PRO A 87 7.37 19.15 8.06
N VAL A 88 8.46 19.02 8.82
CA VAL A 88 8.90 17.74 9.42
C VAL A 88 7.73 17.03 10.11
N GLY A 89 7.54 15.77 9.77
CA GLY A 89 6.53 14.91 10.36
C GLY A 89 5.12 15.14 9.82
N LEU A 90 4.93 15.82 8.68
CA LEU A 90 3.63 15.92 8.01
C LEU A 90 3.01 14.53 7.75
N ASN A 91 3.71 13.68 7.01
CA ASN A 91 3.32 12.30 6.71
C ASN A 91 3.81 11.38 7.84
N ARG A 92 2.89 10.59 8.41
CA ARG A 92 3.12 9.75 9.58
C ARG A 92 2.54 8.35 9.38
N VAL A 93 3.25 7.36 9.89
CA VAL A 93 2.72 6.02 10.12
C VAL A 93 2.53 5.83 11.62
N PHE A 94 1.31 5.49 12.02
CA PHE A 94 1.01 5.08 13.39
C PHE A 94 1.04 3.56 13.45
N VAL A 95 1.67 3.03 14.51
CA VAL A 95 1.90 1.60 14.67
C VAL A 95 1.36 1.15 16.02
N GLN A 96 0.49 0.13 16.02
CA GLN A 96 -0.03 -0.44 17.26
C GLN A 96 0.99 -1.44 17.84
N THR A 97 1.71 -1.02 18.88
CA THR A 97 2.75 -1.82 19.56
C THR A 97 2.27 -2.49 20.86
N GLY A 98 1.03 -2.25 21.29
CA GLY A 98 0.55 -2.70 22.59
C GLY A 98 1.04 -1.77 23.71
N THR A 99 1.38 -2.32 24.87
CA THR A 99 1.84 -1.55 26.04
C THR A 99 3.31 -1.15 25.97
N ASP A 100 4.11 -1.85 25.17
CA ASP A 100 5.56 -1.68 25.12
C ASP A 100 5.96 -1.05 23.78
N ALA A 101 6.28 0.25 23.80
CA ALA A 101 6.74 1.00 22.63
C ALA A 101 8.26 0.85 22.41
N THR A 102 8.75 -0.39 22.39
CA THR A 102 10.16 -0.67 22.09
C THR A 102 10.43 -0.51 20.58
N HIS A 103 11.69 -0.26 20.21
CA HIS A 103 12.08 -0.18 18.81
C HIS A 103 11.75 -1.50 18.06
N GLU A 104 12.07 -2.64 18.65
CA GLU A 104 11.74 -3.96 18.08
C GLU A 104 10.23 -4.16 17.94
N GLY A 105 9.45 -3.80 18.97
CA GLY A 105 7.99 -3.88 18.95
C GLY A 105 7.38 -3.00 17.86
N TRP A 106 7.97 -1.82 17.63
CA TRP A 106 7.57 -0.92 16.54
C TRP A 106 7.89 -1.49 15.16
N LEU A 107 9.11 -2.00 14.94
CA LEU A 107 9.46 -2.67 13.67
C LEU A 107 8.57 -3.89 13.41
N LYS A 108 8.31 -4.70 14.43
CA LYS A 108 7.38 -5.82 14.35
C LYS A 108 5.96 -5.35 14.02
N GLY A 109 5.50 -4.25 14.62
CA GLY A 109 4.21 -3.64 14.34
C GLY A 109 4.04 -3.22 12.88
N ILE A 110 5.08 -2.63 12.29
CA ILE A 110 5.08 -2.31 10.86
C ILE A 110 5.02 -3.59 10.04
N ARG A 111 5.95 -4.53 10.25
CA ARG A 111 6.03 -5.79 9.50
C ARG A 111 4.71 -6.56 9.51
N ASP A 112 4.03 -6.58 10.66
CA ASP A 112 2.76 -7.27 10.84
C ASP A 112 1.56 -6.47 10.28
N GLY A 113 1.76 -5.28 9.73
CA GLY A 113 0.69 -4.46 9.17
C GLY A 113 -0.25 -3.85 10.21
N ARG A 114 0.18 -3.73 11.47
CA ARG A 114 -0.61 -3.07 12.52
C ARG A 114 -0.49 -1.55 12.43
N THR A 115 -0.78 -1.01 11.25
CA THR A 115 -0.49 0.38 10.91
C THR A 115 -1.66 1.11 10.26
N PHE A 116 -1.62 2.43 10.36
CA PHE A 116 -2.25 3.32 9.39
C PHE A 116 -1.30 4.47 9.03
N ALA A 117 -1.38 4.91 7.78
CA ALA A 117 -0.58 5.99 7.21
C ALA A 117 -1.47 7.22 7.01
N THR A 118 -0.96 8.42 7.29
CA THR A 118 -1.75 9.66 7.25
C THR A 118 -0.89 10.93 7.13
N ASN A 119 -1.46 11.98 6.56
CA ASN A 119 -0.94 13.36 6.65
C ASN A 119 -1.88 14.32 7.43
N GLY A 120 -2.95 13.80 8.03
CA GLY A 120 -3.94 14.58 8.76
C GLY A 120 -5.03 13.71 9.39
N PRO A 121 -5.92 13.08 8.60
CA PRO A 121 -7.02 12.27 9.12
C PRO A 121 -6.52 11.04 9.90
N LEU A 122 -7.03 10.81 11.10
CA LEU A 122 -6.78 9.61 11.88
C LEU A 122 -7.89 8.60 11.61
N VAL A 123 -7.53 7.37 11.23
CA VAL A 123 -8.49 6.33 10.84
C VAL A 123 -8.35 5.09 11.71
N GLN A 124 -9.49 4.45 12.01
CA GLN A 124 -9.57 3.18 12.71
C GLN A 124 -10.49 2.23 11.96
N PHE A 125 -10.06 0.98 11.78
CA PHE A 125 -10.79 -0.02 11.03
C PHE A 125 -10.74 -1.39 11.72
N SER A 126 -11.83 -2.15 11.67
CA SER A 126 -11.79 -3.59 11.98
C SER A 126 -12.93 -4.35 11.30
N LEU A 127 -12.71 -5.63 11.07
CA LEU A 127 -13.71 -6.62 10.68
C LEU A 127 -13.80 -7.68 11.78
N ASP A 128 -14.99 -7.91 12.32
CA ASP A 128 -15.22 -8.80 13.48
C ASP A 128 -14.25 -8.54 14.65
N GLY A 129 -13.95 -7.26 14.89
CA GLY A 129 -13.03 -6.82 15.94
C GLY A 129 -11.55 -7.06 15.63
N ARG A 130 -11.20 -7.58 14.45
CA ARG A 130 -9.82 -7.75 13.98
C ARG A 130 -9.37 -6.52 13.18
N GLY A 131 -8.33 -5.85 13.65
CA GLY A 131 -7.79 -4.64 13.03
C GLY A 131 -6.72 -4.90 11.96
N PRO A 132 -6.12 -3.82 11.40
CA PRO A 132 -5.08 -3.89 10.36
C PRO A 132 -3.98 -4.90 10.68
N GLY A 133 -3.55 -5.64 9.66
CA GLY A 133 -2.55 -6.70 9.77
C GLY A 133 -3.10 -8.08 10.13
N SER A 134 -4.37 -8.15 10.56
CA SER A 134 -5.00 -9.43 10.93
C SER A 134 -5.41 -10.25 9.70
N GLU A 135 -5.50 -11.56 9.89
CA GLU A 135 -6.10 -12.51 8.94
C GLU A 135 -7.33 -13.18 9.58
N ILE A 136 -8.46 -13.17 8.86
CA ILE A 136 -9.70 -13.87 9.21
C ILE A 136 -9.85 -15.04 8.24
N ARG A 137 -10.01 -16.25 8.76
CA ARG A 137 -10.26 -17.45 7.94
C ARG A 137 -11.72 -17.88 8.08
N LEU A 138 -12.37 -18.06 6.94
CA LEU A 138 -13.77 -18.44 6.83
C LEU A 138 -13.90 -19.74 6.02
N PRO A 139 -14.86 -20.62 6.33
CA PRO A 139 -15.19 -21.75 5.46
C PRO A 139 -15.59 -21.31 4.05
N ARG A 140 -15.63 -22.23 3.07
CA ARG A 140 -16.19 -21.93 1.75
C ARG A 140 -17.66 -21.50 1.87
N GLY A 141 -18.05 -20.42 1.18
CA GLY A 141 -19.41 -19.91 1.17
C GLY A 141 -19.47 -18.39 1.27
N ALA A 142 -20.70 -17.86 1.33
CA ALA A 142 -20.94 -16.45 1.62
C ALA A 142 -21.02 -16.22 3.13
N HIS A 143 -20.39 -15.16 3.60
CA HIS A 143 -20.34 -14.77 5.00
C HIS A 143 -20.67 -13.29 5.15
N GLU A 144 -21.00 -12.92 6.37
CA GLU A 144 -21.23 -11.54 6.79
C GLU A 144 -20.28 -11.20 7.92
N LEU A 145 -19.49 -10.14 7.76
CA LEU A 145 -18.58 -9.66 8.79
C LEU A 145 -19.02 -8.30 9.31
N LYS A 146 -18.93 -8.10 10.62
CA LYS A 146 -19.20 -6.84 11.28
C LYS A 146 -18.02 -5.89 11.09
N MET A 147 -18.23 -4.86 10.29
CA MET A 147 -17.28 -3.79 10.05
C MET A 147 -17.45 -2.65 11.07
N ARG A 148 -16.33 -2.14 11.59
CA ARG A 148 -16.26 -0.88 12.33
C ARG A 148 -15.25 0.04 11.66
N ALA A 149 -15.66 1.26 11.37
CA ALA A 149 -14.81 2.30 10.80
C ALA A 149 -14.97 3.58 11.61
N ALA A 150 -13.88 4.32 11.80
CA ALA A 150 -13.93 5.65 12.39
C ALA A 150 -12.88 6.56 11.78
N VAL A 151 -13.19 7.85 11.75
CA VAL A 151 -12.27 8.90 11.34
C VAL A 151 -12.39 10.09 12.29
N ALA A 152 -11.25 10.73 12.56
CA ALA A 152 -11.16 12.04 13.19
C ALA A 152 -10.10 12.85 12.44
N SER A 153 -10.42 14.07 12.02
CA SER A 153 -9.56 14.90 11.18
C SER A 153 -9.57 16.33 11.68
N ILE A 154 -8.41 17.00 11.57
CA ILE A 154 -8.27 18.43 11.90
C ILE A 154 -8.79 19.35 10.80
N VAL A 155 -9.11 18.80 9.63
CA VAL A 155 -9.67 19.49 8.47
C VAL A 155 -10.82 18.66 7.87
N PRO A 156 -11.78 19.29 7.18
CA PRO A 156 -12.82 18.56 6.46
C PRO A 156 -12.21 17.57 5.45
N ILE A 157 -12.79 16.37 5.38
CA ILE A 157 -12.53 15.39 4.33
C ILE A 157 -13.77 15.20 3.45
N ASP A 158 -13.58 14.75 2.22
CA ASP A 158 -14.65 14.56 1.24
C ASP A 158 -15.11 13.09 1.19
N HIS A 159 -14.19 12.15 1.43
CA HIS A 159 -14.42 10.72 1.28
C HIS A 159 -13.99 9.94 2.50
N LEU A 160 -14.85 9.02 2.95
CA LEU A 160 -14.52 7.94 3.89
C LEU A 160 -15.02 6.62 3.29
N GLU A 161 -14.08 5.74 2.93
CA GLU A 161 -14.36 4.60 2.04
C GLU A 161 -13.70 3.32 2.56
N VAL A 162 -14.42 2.21 2.46
CA VAL A 162 -13.84 0.87 2.56
C VAL A 162 -13.51 0.39 1.16
N VAL A 163 -12.23 0.06 0.95
CA VAL A 163 -11.73 -0.53 -0.29
C VAL A 163 -11.49 -2.01 -0.06
N ALA A 164 -11.98 -2.85 -0.97
CA ALA A 164 -11.69 -4.28 -1.01
C ALA A 164 -11.21 -4.70 -2.39
N ASN A 165 -10.06 -5.36 -2.47
CA ASN A 165 -9.46 -5.85 -3.72
C ASN A 165 -9.32 -4.77 -4.82
N GLY A 166 -9.14 -3.50 -4.41
CA GLY A 166 -8.99 -2.35 -5.30
C GLY A 166 -10.29 -1.58 -5.57
N ASP A 167 -11.45 -2.13 -5.23
CA ASP A 167 -12.76 -1.52 -5.46
C ASP A 167 -13.30 -0.88 -4.18
N VAL A 168 -13.93 0.31 -4.29
CA VAL A 168 -14.69 0.90 -3.18
C VAL A 168 -15.97 0.10 -2.99
N ILE A 169 -16.08 -0.63 -1.88
CA ILE A 169 -17.26 -1.47 -1.57
C ILE A 169 -18.26 -0.77 -0.65
N ALA A 170 -17.84 0.28 0.05
CA ALA A 170 -18.70 1.12 0.87
C ALA A 170 -18.11 2.53 0.95
N GLY A 171 -18.95 3.54 0.74
CA GLY A 171 -18.63 4.95 0.97
C GLY A 171 -19.60 5.55 1.98
N PHE A 172 -19.09 6.32 2.94
CA PHE A 172 -19.89 6.84 4.03
C PHE A 172 -20.05 8.37 3.91
N PRO A 173 -21.28 8.89 3.88
CA PRO A 173 -21.50 10.32 3.86
C PRO A 173 -21.03 10.92 5.19
N LEU A 174 -20.29 12.02 5.09
CA LEU A 174 -19.83 12.79 6.24
C LEU A 174 -20.79 13.96 6.48
N ALA A 175 -21.29 14.07 7.70
CA ALA A 175 -22.20 15.14 8.11
C ALA A 175 -21.46 16.29 8.80
N GLY A 176 -22.13 17.44 8.94
CA GLY A 176 -21.61 18.60 9.67
C GLY A 176 -20.30 19.11 9.07
N ASP A 177 -19.29 19.27 9.94
CA ASP A 177 -17.97 19.80 9.56
C ASP A 177 -17.14 18.82 8.73
N ARG A 178 -17.60 17.58 8.57
CA ARG A 178 -16.92 16.50 7.83
C ARG A 178 -15.53 16.17 8.38
N THR A 179 -15.35 16.33 9.69
CA THR A 179 -14.11 16.08 10.42
C THR A 179 -14.15 14.79 11.23
N ALA A 180 -15.32 14.19 11.44
CA ALA A 180 -15.43 12.96 12.23
C ALA A 180 -16.60 12.08 11.77
N ALA A 181 -16.41 10.77 11.88
CA ALA A 181 -17.48 9.79 11.76
C ALA A 181 -17.14 8.51 12.52
N LYS A 182 -18.18 7.78 12.94
CA LYS A 182 -18.10 6.42 13.47
C LYS A 182 -19.18 5.60 12.80
N ILE A 183 -18.78 4.51 12.15
CA ILE A 183 -19.65 3.65 11.36
C ILE A 183 -19.55 2.21 11.87
N GLU A 184 -20.70 1.57 11.98
CA GLU A 184 -20.83 0.14 12.22
C GLU A 184 -21.81 -0.42 11.18
N GLN A 185 -21.36 -1.38 10.39
CA GLN A 185 -22.16 -2.00 9.34
C GLN A 185 -21.74 -3.45 9.14
N THR A 186 -22.61 -4.28 8.59
CA THR A 186 -22.25 -5.61 8.10
C THR A 186 -21.86 -5.54 6.63
N ILE A 187 -20.76 -6.19 6.26
CA ILE A 187 -20.35 -6.34 4.85
C ILE A 187 -20.42 -7.81 4.44
N ALA A 188 -20.85 -8.05 3.21
CA ALA A 188 -20.85 -9.38 2.61
C ALA A 188 -19.44 -9.76 2.14
N VAL A 189 -19.03 -10.99 2.44
CA VAL A 189 -17.76 -11.58 2.01
C VAL A 189 -18.06 -12.89 1.28
N THR A 190 -17.77 -12.90 -0.01
CA THR A 190 -18.03 -14.05 -0.89
C THR A 190 -16.77 -14.69 -1.47
N ARG A 191 -15.62 -14.02 -1.33
CA ARG A 191 -14.31 -14.46 -1.84
C ARG A 191 -13.18 -13.98 -0.95
N SER A 192 -12.02 -14.59 -1.08
CA SER A 192 -10.80 -14.10 -0.43
C SER A 192 -10.45 -12.68 -0.87
N GLY A 193 -9.90 -11.89 0.04
CA GLY A 193 -9.52 -10.52 -0.25
C GLY A 193 -8.84 -9.80 0.90
N TRP A 194 -8.54 -8.54 0.64
CA TRP A 194 -8.03 -7.60 1.62
C TRP A 194 -8.96 -6.40 1.70
N TYR A 195 -9.06 -5.80 2.88
CA TYR A 195 -9.96 -4.68 3.17
C TYR A 195 -9.19 -3.59 3.89
N THR A 196 -9.33 -2.34 3.44
CA THR A 196 -8.72 -1.18 4.09
C THR A 196 -9.72 -0.04 4.18
N LEU A 197 -9.55 0.82 5.19
CA LEU A 197 -10.28 2.07 5.32
C LEU A 197 -9.41 3.21 4.81
N ARG A 198 -9.95 4.03 3.91
CA ARG A 198 -9.33 5.23 3.37
C ARG A 198 -10.17 6.46 3.69
N ALA A 199 -9.50 7.55 4.07
CA ALA A 199 -10.10 8.88 4.19
C ALA A 199 -9.34 9.85 3.30
N SER A 200 -10.03 10.71 2.54
CA SER A 200 -9.36 11.72 1.72
C SER A 200 -10.20 12.97 1.47
N ALA A 201 -9.53 14.06 1.10
CA ALA A 201 -10.18 15.21 0.47
C ALA A 201 -9.79 15.28 -1.02
N ASP A 202 -10.59 15.95 -1.84
CA ASP A 202 -10.37 16.10 -3.28
C ASP A 202 -9.38 17.20 -3.63
N ARG A 203 -9.09 18.07 -2.66
CA ARG A 203 -8.20 19.22 -2.82
C ARG A 203 -7.35 19.41 -1.57
N ALA A 204 -6.30 20.22 -1.69
CA ALA A 204 -5.54 20.72 -0.55
C ALA A 204 -6.46 21.46 0.44
N VAL A 205 -6.25 21.24 1.75
CA VAL A 205 -7.01 21.89 2.83
C VAL A 205 -6.07 22.34 3.94
N HIS A 206 -6.00 23.64 4.18
CA HIS A 206 -5.20 24.21 5.26
C HIS A 206 -5.76 23.80 6.64
N PRO A 207 -4.91 23.49 7.66
CA PRO A 207 -3.44 23.62 7.70
C PRO A 207 -2.65 22.38 7.26
N VAL A 208 -3.25 21.41 6.56
CA VAL A 208 -2.48 20.28 6.01
C VAL A 208 -1.70 20.78 4.79
N LEU A 209 -0.38 20.99 4.96
CA LEU A 209 0.51 21.55 3.95
C LEU A 209 1.00 20.48 2.95
N ASP A 210 0.06 19.80 2.29
CA ASP A 210 0.30 18.76 1.30
C ASP A 210 -0.67 18.85 0.12
N ILE A 211 -0.52 17.97 -0.88
CA ILE A 211 -1.36 17.92 -2.09
C ILE A 211 -2.86 17.76 -1.77
N TYR A 212 -3.20 16.97 -0.74
CA TYR A 212 -4.53 16.83 -0.15
C TYR A 212 -4.47 15.99 1.14
N PRO A 213 -5.38 16.19 2.10
CA PRO A 213 -5.59 15.28 3.22
C PRO A 213 -5.84 13.83 2.75
N PHE A 214 -5.10 12.88 3.30
CA PHE A 214 -5.21 11.46 2.99
C PHE A 214 -4.81 10.60 4.18
N ALA A 215 -5.53 9.51 4.38
CA ALA A 215 -5.17 8.45 5.30
C ALA A 215 -5.63 7.09 4.78
N THR A 216 -4.88 6.03 5.08
CA THR A 216 -5.28 4.65 4.81
C THR A 216 -4.77 3.72 5.90
N THR A 217 -5.55 2.71 6.27
CA THR A 217 -5.04 1.63 7.12
C THR A 217 -4.20 0.65 6.29
N SER A 218 -3.35 -0.13 6.95
CA SER A 218 -2.94 -1.42 6.40
C SER A 218 -4.17 -2.36 6.27
N PRO A 219 -4.09 -3.43 5.47
CA PRO A 219 -5.27 -4.24 5.20
C PRO A 219 -5.61 -5.19 6.34
N VAL A 220 -6.90 -5.49 6.49
CA VAL A 220 -7.39 -6.73 7.12
C VAL A 220 -7.56 -7.76 6.01
N TYR A 221 -6.97 -8.94 6.17
CA TYR A 221 -7.08 -10.01 5.18
C TYR A 221 -8.21 -10.96 5.56
N VAL A 222 -9.01 -11.38 4.59
CA VAL A 222 -10.05 -12.40 4.76
C VAL A 222 -9.82 -13.51 3.74
N ILE A 223 -9.69 -14.73 4.21
CA ILE A 223 -9.46 -15.92 3.38
C ILE A 223 -10.69 -16.82 3.48
N VAL A 224 -11.34 -17.07 2.34
CA VAL A 224 -12.53 -17.91 2.22
C VAL A 224 -12.13 -19.27 1.64
N GLY A 225 -12.26 -20.33 2.43
CA GLY A 225 -11.72 -21.65 2.10
C GLY A 225 -10.20 -21.61 1.94
N ASP A 226 -9.70 -22.21 0.86
CA ASP A 226 -8.27 -22.22 0.50
C ASP A 226 -7.95 -21.28 -0.67
N GLU A 227 -8.86 -20.36 -0.99
CA GLU A 227 -8.69 -19.41 -2.10
C GLU A 227 -7.63 -18.37 -1.75
N ALA A 228 -6.54 -18.33 -2.52
CA ALA A 228 -5.54 -17.27 -2.38
C ALA A 228 -6.04 -15.95 -3.00
N ILE A 229 -5.65 -14.82 -2.42
CA ILE A 229 -5.88 -13.51 -3.04
C ILE A 229 -5.04 -13.44 -4.33
N ARG A 230 -5.71 -13.45 -5.48
CA ARG A 230 -5.07 -13.42 -6.81
C ARG A 230 -5.89 -12.62 -7.80
N SER A 231 -5.19 -11.86 -8.65
CA SER A 231 -5.75 -11.14 -9.79
C SER A 231 -4.84 -11.38 -10.99
N ALA A 232 -5.32 -12.17 -11.96
CA ALA A 232 -4.56 -12.44 -13.18
C ALA A 232 -4.34 -11.16 -14.01
N ALA A 233 -5.26 -10.19 -13.93
CA ALA A 233 -5.12 -8.90 -14.58
C ALA A 233 -3.98 -8.07 -13.96
N ASP A 234 -3.92 -7.99 -12.63
CA ASP A 234 -2.85 -7.24 -11.95
C ASP A 234 -1.49 -7.93 -12.06
N ALA A 235 -1.47 -9.27 -12.06
CA ALA A 235 -0.25 -10.00 -12.34
C ALA A 235 0.27 -9.73 -13.76
N ARG A 236 -0.61 -9.65 -14.76
CA ARG A 236 -0.24 -9.25 -16.13
C ARG A 236 0.25 -7.81 -16.22
N PHE A 237 -0.34 -6.89 -15.45
CA PHE A 237 0.14 -5.51 -15.35
C PHE A 237 1.60 -5.45 -14.89
N PHE A 238 1.97 -6.19 -13.84
CA PHE A 238 3.37 -6.25 -13.39
C PHE A 238 4.30 -7.00 -14.37
N LEU A 239 3.80 -7.99 -15.11
CA LEU A 239 4.59 -8.62 -16.18
C LEU A 239 4.92 -7.63 -17.30
N ALA A 240 3.96 -6.81 -17.71
CA ALA A 240 4.19 -5.74 -18.69
C ALA A 240 5.19 -4.71 -18.16
N TRP A 241 5.15 -4.39 -16.87
CA TRP A 241 6.16 -3.53 -16.23
C TRP A 241 7.55 -4.17 -16.26
N LEU A 242 7.68 -5.45 -15.92
CA LEU A 242 8.95 -6.18 -15.98
C LEU A 242 9.53 -6.20 -17.40
N ASP A 243 8.70 -6.28 -18.44
CA ASP A 243 9.15 -6.17 -19.84
C ASP A 243 9.82 -4.82 -20.11
N ARG A 244 9.30 -3.73 -19.52
CA ARG A 244 9.86 -2.37 -19.66
C ARG A 244 11.23 -2.26 -19.01
N ILE A 245 11.36 -2.76 -17.79
CA ILE A 245 12.63 -2.77 -17.05
C ILE A 245 13.66 -3.64 -17.77
N GLU A 246 13.28 -4.83 -18.21
CA GLU A 246 14.17 -5.74 -18.93
C GLU A 246 14.67 -5.13 -20.25
N ALA A 247 13.80 -4.47 -21.01
CA ALA A 247 14.20 -3.77 -22.22
C ALA A 247 15.23 -2.67 -21.94
N PHE A 248 15.03 -1.88 -20.88
CA PHE A 248 15.98 -0.86 -20.44
C PHE A 248 17.33 -1.47 -20.02
N VAL A 249 17.32 -2.49 -19.15
CA VAL A 249 18.52 -3.18 -18.66
C VAL A 249 19.32 -3.80 -19.81
N ARG A 250 18.65 -4.36 -20.83
CA ARG A 250 19.33 -4.96 -21.99
C ARG A 250 20.00 -3.90 -22.87
N ALA A 251 19.40 -2.73 -23.02
CA ALA A 251 19.92 -1.63 -23.83
C ALA A 251 20.99 -0.80 -23.09
N HIS A 252 21.01 -0.83 -21.76
CA HIS A 252 21.99 -0.09 -20.97
C HIS A 252 23.40 -0.64 -21.16
N THR A 253 24.38 0.25 -21.38
CA THR A 253 25.78 -0.10 -21.67
C THR A 253 26.75 0.20 -20.53
N ASP A 254 26.34 0.98 -19.54
CA ASP A 254 27.21 1.47 -18.45
C ASP A 254 27.15 0.54 -17.24
N TRP A 255 27.72 -0.66 -17.40
CA TRP A 255 27.81 -1.67 -16.33
C TRP A 255 29.23 -1.75 -15.79
N ASN A 256 29.39 -2.01 -14.50
CA ASN A 256 30.69 -2.31 -13.90
C ASN A 256 31.33 -3.58 -14.50
N GLY A 257 30.49 -4.51 -14.99
CA GLY A 257 30.93 -5.66 -15.77
C GLY A 257 29.79 -6.61 -16.13
N PRO A 258 30.05 -7.66 -16.94
CA PRO A 258 29.01 -8.60 -17.38
C PRO A 258 28.27 -9.29 -16.23
N ALA A 259 28.97 -9.60 -15.13
CA ALA A 259 28.39 -10.28 -13.98
C ALA A 259 27.30 -9.46 -13.27
N GLU A 260 27.46 -8.13 -13.21
CA GLU A 260 26.46 -7.23 -12.62
C GLU A 260 25.18 -7.25 -13.46
N ARG A 261 25.31 -7.09 -14.77
CA ARG A 261 24.19 -7.14 -15.71
C ARG A 261 23.43 -8.46 -15.62
N GLU A 262 24.14 -9.59 -15.61
CA GLU A 262 23.53 -10.91 -15.48
C GLU A 262 22.84 -11.11 -14.12
N SER A 263 23.37 -10.53 -13.05
CA SER A 263 22.73 -10.55 -11.72
C SER A 263 21.38 -9.81 -11.73
N VAL A 264 21.31 -8.65 -12.39
CA VAL A 264 20.06 -7.87 -12.54
C VAL A 264 19.06 -8.64 -13.41
N LEU A 265 19.49 -9.16 -14.56
CA LEU A 265 18.63 -9.98 -15.44
C LEU A 265 18.13 -11.24 -14.73
N GLY A 266 18.96 -11.89 -13.90
CA GLY A 266 18.55 -13.03 -13.09
C GLY A 266 17.49 -12.66 -12.05
N SER A 267 17.57 -11.47 -11.46
CA SER A 267 16.57 -10.97 -10.51
C SER A 267 15.23 -10.67 -11.19
N LEU A 268 15.27 -10.08 -12.39
CA LEU A 268 14.09 -9.89 -13.25
C LEU A 268 13.43 -11.22 -13.61
N ALA A 269 14.22 -12.23 -13.99
CA ALA A 269 13.69 -13.55 -14.34
C ALA A 269 12.99 -14.23 -13.15
N ARG A 270 13.58 -14.17 -11.95
CA ARG A 270 12.95 -14.70 -10.72
C ARG A 270 11.65 -13.95 -10.38
N ALA A 271 11.65 -12.62 -10.48
CA ALA A 271 10.45 -11.82 -10.25
C ALA A 271 9.34 -12.17 -11.27
N ARG A 272 9.69 -12.30 -12.55
CA ARG A 272 8.77 -12.70 -13.62
C ARG A 272 8.08 -14.03 -13.30
N ALA A 273 8.82 -15.03 -12.83
CA ALA A 273 8.26 -16.33 -12.47
C ALA A 273 7.17 -16.22 -11.39
N VAL A 274 7.37 -15.36 -10.38
CA VAL A 274 6.39 -15.12 -9.31
C VAL A 274 5.08 -14.56 -9.87
N TYR A 275 5.13 -13.56 -10.75
CA TYR A 275 3.92 -13.02 -11.36
C TYR A 275 3.26 -13.97 -12.35
N GLN A 276 4.05 -14.73 -13.13
CA GLN A 276 3.52 -15.77 -14.02
C GLN A 276 2.72 -16.82 -13.25
N GLU A 277 3.21 -17.31 -12.12
CA GLU A 277 2.47 -18.23 -11.25
C GLU A 277 1.14 -17.60 -10.79
N ARG A 278 1.13 -16.30 -10.50
CA ARG A 278 -0.05 -15.56 -10.04
C ARG A 278 -1.05 -15.20 -11.15
N THR A 279 -0.71 -15.42 -12.42
CA THR A 279 -1.69 -15.33 -13.53
C THR A 279 -2.60 -16.56 -13.65
N GLN A 280 -2.19 -17.69 -13.06
CA GLN A 280 -2.93 -18.94 -13.15
C GLN A 280 -4.02 -19.00 -12.08
N PRO A 281 -5.25 -19.43 -12.42
CA PRO A 281 -6.25 -19.76 -11.42
C PRO A 281 -5.75 -20.95 -10.57
N ARG A 282 -6.03 -20.94 -9.28
CA ARG A 282 -5.81 -22.09 -8.37
C ARG A 282 -7.12 -22.82 -8.14
#